data_AF-A0A3B9C199-F1
#
_entry.id   AF-A0A3B9C199-F1
#
_cell.length_a   1.000
_cell.length_b   1.000
_cell.length_c   1.000
_cell.angle_alpha   90.00
_cell.angle_beta   90.00
_cell.angle_gamma   90.00
#
_symmetry.space_group_name_H-M   'P 1'
#
loop_
_entity.id
_entity.type
_entity.pdbx_description
1 polymer ?
#
loop_
_entity_poly.entity_id
_entity_poly.type
_entity_poly.pdbx_seq_one_letter_code
_entity_poly.pdbx_strand_id
1 'polypeptide(L)'
;MYKQYFDRYGITSKLQKHKIKTDTDSFDFQYSCKNGVWHCFESLSFALKNEVTIRDKIYRWDGFARELLTADEPLKVYLLSIFPDNPELADLLQKKLIIQDKQREIRVIGEKEADAVALELKEAVETEH
;
A
#
# COMPACT_ATOMS: atom_id res chain seq x y z
N MET A 1 11.06 -1.00 -8.41
CA MET A 1 11.47 0.30 -7.84
C MET A 1 11.61 0.25 -6.33
N TYR A 2 10.62 -0.26 -5.58
CA TYR A 2 10.66 -0.20 -4.11
C TYR A 2 11.51 -1.24 -3.38
N LYS A 3 11.85 -2.35 -4.04
CA LYS A 3 12.70 -3.41 -3.48
C LYS A 3 14.02 -2.87 -2.90
N GLN A 4 14.62 -1.85 -3.53
CA GLN A 4 15.87 -1.24 -3.07
C GLN A 4 15.77 -0.60 -1.67
N TYR A 5 14.60 -0.05 -1.31
CA TYR A 5 14.40 0.55 0.01
C TYR A 5 14.26 -0.55 1.06
N PHE A 6 13.52 -1.62 0.75
CA PHE A 6 13.39 -2.77 1.65
C PHE A 6 14.70 -3.56 1.81
N ASP A 7 15.48 -3.71 0.74
CA ASP A 7 16.80 -4.34 0.77
C ASP A 7 17.78 -3.54 1.63
N ARG A 8 17.78 -2.20 1.51
CA ARG A 8 18.65 -1.31 2.31
C ARG A 8 18.45 -1.53 3.81
N TYR A 9 17.21 -1.77 4.24
CA TYR A 9 16.86 -1.97 5.65
C TYR A 9 16.78 -3.44 6.06
N GLY A 10 17.14 -4.39 5.18
CA GLY A 10 17.12 -5.83 5.48
C GLY A 10 15.71 -6.41 5.68
N ILE A 11 14.68 -5.73 5.17
CA ILE A 11 13.28 -6.13 5.34
C ILE A 11 12.89 -7.21 4.33
N THR A 12 13.49 -7.18 3.14
CA THR A 12 13.15 -8.09 2.03
C THR A 12 13.14 -9.57 2.42
N SER A 13 14.10 -10.02 3.24
CA SER A 13 14.20 -11.41 3.68
C SER A 13 13.08 -11.83 4.65
N LYS A 14 12.37 -10.85 5.23
CA LYS A 14 11.23 -11.06 6.13
C LYS A 14 9.88 -10.88 5.43
N LEU A 15 9.88 -10.49 4.16
CA LEU A 15 8.66 -10.39 3.36
C LEU A 15 8.22 -11.78 2.90
N GLN A 16 6.93 -12.04 3.05
CA GLN A 16 6.27 -13.27 2.65
C GLN A 16 5.01 -12.96 1.85
N LYS A 17 4.50 -13.96 1.13
CA LYS A 17 3.18 -13.85 0.51
C LYS A 17 2.11 -13.94 1.57
N HIS A 18 1.05 -13.16 1.42
CA HIS A 18 -0.11 -13.26 2.30
C HIS A 18 -1.39 -13.03 1.51
N LYS A 19 -2.44 -13.78 1.85
CA LYS A 19 -3.76 -13.68 1.22
C LYS A 19 -4.73 -13.08 2.22
N ILE A 20 -5.22 -11.88 1.92
CA ILE A 20 -6.27 -11.21 2.69
C ILE A 20 -7.62 -11.73 2.21
N LYS A 21 -8.50 -12.11 3.13
CA LYS A 21 -9.91 -12.36 2.83
C LYS A 21 -10.72 -11.13 3.19
N THR A 22 -11.69 -10.81 2.35
CA THR A 22 -12.65 -9.72 2.58
C THR A 22 -14.06 -10.28 2.55
N ASP A 23 -15.07 -9.44 2.75
CA ASP A 23 -16.47 -9.88 2.73
C ASP A 23 -16.86 -10.56 1.41
N THR A 24 -16.31 -10.10 0.29
CA THR A 24 -16.72 -10.56 -1.05
C THR A 24 -15.61 -11.15 -1.91
N ASP A 25 -14.33 -11.02 -1.53
CA ASP A 25 -13.19 -11.45 -2.36
C ASP A 25 -11.97 -11.89 -1.52
N SER A 26 -10.86 -12.17 -2.19
CA SER A 26 -9.55 -12.38 -1.57
C SER A 26 -8.42 -11.76 -2.40
N PHE A 27 -7.48 -11.12 -1.72
CA PHE A 27 -6.37 -10.40 -2.34
C PHE A 27 -5.03 -11.06 -1.99
N ASP A 28 -4.29 -11.48 -3.01
CA ASP A 28 -2.96 -12.08 -2.85
C ASP A 28 -1.87 -11.00 -2.93
N PHE A 29 -1.23 -10.71 -1.80
CA PHE A 29 -0.07 -9.85 -1.73
C PHE A 29 1.21 -10.67 -1.84
N GLN A 30 2.10 -10.29 -2.76
CA GLN A 30 3.38 -10.98 -2.94
C GLN A 30 4.41 -10.62 -1.87
N TYR A 31 4.24 -9.45 -1.24
CA TYR A 31 5.15 -8.89 -0.27
C TYR A 31 4.35 -8.39 0.93
N SER A 32 4.52 -9.07 2.05
CA SER A 32 3.86 -8.74 3.31
C SER A 32 4.73 -9.13 4.50
N CYS A 33 4.57 -8.47 5.64
CA CYS A 33 5.11 -8.89 6.93
C CYS A 33 4.06 -8.71 8.02
N LYS A 34 4.23 -9.38 9.16
CA LYS A 34 3.30 -9.30 10.30
C LYS A 34 4.07 -8.83 11.53
N ASN A 35 3.43 -8.04 12.39
CA ASN A 35 3.96 -7.57 13.68
C ASN A 35 2.81 -7.26 14.67
N GLY A 36 1.86 -8.18 14.76
CA GLY A 36 0.54 -7.93 15.36
C GLY A 36 -0.48 -7.31 14.39
N VAL A 37 -0.01 -6.63 13.34
CA VAL A 37 -0.81 -6.18 12.20
C VAL A 37 -0.17 -6.70 10.91
N TRP A 38 -0.95 -7.00 9.88
CA TRP A 38 -0.39 -7.32 8.57
C TRP A 38 0.00 -6.04 7.84
N HIS A 39 1.24 -5.95 7.40
CA HIS A 39 1.74 -4.90 6.54
C HIS A 39 1.90 -5.47 5.13
N CYS A 40 1.09 -5.03 4.17
CA CYS A 40 1.07 -5.53 2.80
C CYS A 40 1.48 -4.45 1.80
N PHE A 41 2.22 -4.83 0.76
CA PHE A 41 2.80 -3.89 -0.21
C PHE A 41 2.31 -4.19 -1.61
N GLU A 42 1.87 -3.15 -2.31
CA GLU A 42 1.50 -3.23 -3.72
C GLU A 42 2.06 -2.05 -4.51
N SER A 43 2.55 -2.30 -5.72
CA SER A 43 3.21 -1.28 -6.52
C SER A 43 2.30 -0.75 -7.62
N LEU A 44 2.01 0.55 -7.59
CA LEU A 44 1.11 1.21 -8.54
C LEU A 44 1.84 2.29 -9.33
N SER A 45 1.72 2.32 -10.65
CA SER A 45 2.19 3.47 -11.43
C SER A 45 1.03 4.30 -11.98
N PHE A 46 0.99 5.60 -11.68
CA PHE A 46 0.09 6.57 -12.31
C PHE A 46 0.83 7.50 -13.29
N ALA A 47 2.05 7.13 -13.70
CA ALA A 47 2.81 7.80 -14.76
C ALA A 47 2.20 7.52 -16.15
N LEU A 48 0.94 7.92 -16.33
CA LEU A 48 0.18 7.78 -17.57
C LEU A 48 -0.01 9.15 -18.20
N LYS A 49 -0.15 9.20 -19.52
CA LYS A 49 -0.34 10.47 -20.25
C LYS A 49 -1.79 10.95 -20.29
N ASN A 50 -2.75 10.05 -20.10
CA ASN A 50 -4.17 10.33 -20.28
C ASN A 50 -4.87 10.47 -18.92
N GLU A 51 -5.46 11.64 -18.68
CA GLU A 51 -6.13 11.96 -17.41
C GLU A 51 -7.35 11.08 -17.12
N VAL A 52 -8.13 10.72 -18.15
CA VAL A 52 -9.28 9.82 -18.01
C VAL A 52 -8.81 8.46 -17.53
N THR A 53 -7.75 7.92 -18.14
CA THR A 53 -7.17 6.64 -17.74
C THR A 53 -6.60 6.67 -16.32
N ILE A 54 -5.97 7.78 -15.92
CA ILE A 54 -5.51 7.97 -14.53
C ILE A 54 -6.69 7.93 -13.57
N ARG A 55 -7.74 8.70 -13.87
CA ARG A 55 -8.94 8.80 -13.04
C ARG A 55 -9.65 7.46 -12.88
N ASP A 56 -9.84 6.72 -13.97
CA ASP A 56 -10.45 5.40 -13.94
C ASP A 56 -9.63 4.43 -13.07
N LYS A 57 -8.29 4.51 -13.16
CA LYS A 57 -7.40 3.71 -12.32
C LYS A 57 -7.52 4.09 -10.84
N ILE A 58 -7.62 5.39 -10.52
CA ILE A 58 -7.82 5.85 -9.14
C ILE A 58 -9.12 5.28 -8.58
N TYR A 59 -10.24 5.39 -9.30
CA TYR A 59 -11.53 4.88 -8.84
C TYR A 59 -11.56 3.36 -8.70
N ARG A 60 -10.88 2.64 -9.59
CA ARG A 60 -10.71 1.19 -9.45
C ARG A 60 -9.98 0.83 -8.15
N TRP A 61 -8.90 1.54 -7.83
CA TRP A 61 -8.17 1.32 -6.59
C TRP A 61 -8.93 1.81 -5.34
N ASP A 62 -9.77 2.84 -5.45
CA ASP A 62 -10.68 3.26 -4.36
C ASP A 62 -11.66 2.13 -4.01
N GLY A 63 -12.20 1.44 -5.02
CA GLY A 63 -13.02 0.25 -4.82
C GLY A 63 -12.27 -0.86 -4.09
N PHE A 64 -11.06 -1.20 -4.55
CA PHE A 64 -10.22 -2.21 -3.89
C PHE A 64 -9.84 -1.82 -2.47
N ALA A 65 -9.48 -0.56 -2.23
CA ALA A 65 -9.14 -0.08 -0.90
C ALA A 65 -10.33 -0.21 0.06
N ARG A 66 -11.55 0.14 -0.39
CA ARG A 66 -12.77 -0.01 0.41
C ARG A 66 -13.09 -1.46 0.74
N GLU A 67 -12.89 -2.37 -0.21
CA GLU A 67 -13.06 -3.80 0.03
C GLU A 67 -12.03 -4.33 1.03
N LEU A 68 -10.78 -3.87 0.97
CA LEU A 68 -9.75 -4.25 1.95
C LEU A 68 -10.08 -3.77 3.38
N LEU A 69 -10.88 -2.72 3.55
CA LEU A 69 -11.39 -2.32 4.87
C LEU A 69 -12.42 -3.31 5.44
N THR A 70 -12.94 -4.25 4.66
CA THR A 70 -13.84 -5.31 5.18
C THR A 70 -13.10 -6.55 5.64
N ALA A 71 -11.77 -6.56 5.57
CA ALA A 71 -10.95 -7.68 6.03
C ALA A 71 -11.22 -8.04 7.51
N ASP A 72 -11.14 -9.33 7.82
CA ASP A 72 -11.37 -9.90 9.15
C ASP A 72 -10.14 -9.82 10.08
N GLU A 73 -9.04 -9.26 9.58
CA GLU A 73 -7.78 -9.10 10.31
C GLU A 73 -7.25 -7.65 10.27
N PRO A 74 -6.47 -7.23 11.29
CA PRO A 74 -5.79 -5.95 11.25
C PRO A 74 -4.81 -5.87 10.09
N LEU A 75 -4.90 -4.79 9.31
CA LEU A 75 -4.22 -4.69 8.01
C LEU A 75 -3.77 -3.25 7.72
N LYS A 76 -2.52 -3.08 7.31
CA LYS A 76 -2.00 -1.88 6.67
C LYS A 76 -1.57 -2.21 5.25
N VAL A 77 -2.20 -1.59 4.26
CA VAL A 77 -1.81 -1.72 2.84
C VAL A 77 -1.12 -0.45 2.38
N TYR A 78 0.08 -0.63 1.88
CA TYR A 78 0.93 0.43 1.36
C TYR A 78 0.94 0.35 -0.17
N LEU A 79 0.25 1.29 -0.82
CA LEU A 79 0.20 1.42 -2.27
C LEU A 79 1.36 2.29 -2.73
N LEU A 80 2.49 1.66 -3.04
CA LEU A 80 3.74 2.31 -3.39
C LEU A 80 3.66 2.86 -4.82
N SER A 81 3.61 4.18 -4.95
CA SER A 81 3.21 4.79 -6.21
C SER A 81 4.07 5.94 -6.75
N ILE A 82 4.20 5.94 -8.09
CA ILE A 82 4.60 7.12 -8.85
C ILE A 82 3.34 7.93 -9.14
N PHE A 83 3.31 9.16 -8.60
CA PHE A 83 2.16 10.05 -8.69
C PHE A 83 2.04 10.63 -10.10
N PRO A 84 0.82 11.00 -10.54
CA PRO A 84 0.66 11.71 -11.80
C PRO A 84 1.26 13.13 -11.72
N ASP A 85 1.79 13.63 -12.84
CA ASP A 85 2.35 14.99 -12.91
C ASP A 85 1.28 16.09 -12.72
N ASN A 86 0.03 15.79 -13.07
CA ASN A 86 -1.09 16.70 -12.85
C ASN A 86 -1.41 16.77 -11.34
N PRO A 87 -1.33 17.97 -10.71
CA PRO A 87 -1.53 18.13 -9.27
C PRO A 87 -2.96 17.82 -8.80
N GLU A 88 -3.98 18.08 -9.64
CA GLU A 88 -5.37 17.75 -9.30
C GLU A 88 -5.60 16.24 -9.25
N LEU A 89 -4.95 15.49 -10.15
CA LEU A 89 -5.00 14.02 -10.13
C LEU A 89 -4.19 13.44 -8.97
N ALA A 90 -3.07 14.07 -8.60
CA ALA A 90 -2.29 13.68 -7.44
C ALA A 90 -3.03 13.91 -6.12
N ASP A 91 -3.77 15.03 -6.01
CA ASP A 91 -4.67 15.31 -4.89
C ASP A 91 -5.84 14.31 -4.84
N LEU A 92 -6.47 14.03 -5.98
CA LEU A 92 -7.54 13.04 -6.08
C LEU A 92 -7.08 11.64 -5.64
N LEU A 93 -5.89 11.22 -6.09
CA LEU A 93 -5.26 9.95 -5.72
C LEU A 93 -5.14 9.83 -4.20
N GLN A 94 -4.59 10.85 -3.54
CA GLN A 94 -4.44 10.87 -2.09
C GLN A 94 -5.78 10.83 -1.36
N LYS A 95 -6.75 11.67 -1.78
CA LYS A 95 -8.08 11.71 -1.15
C LYS A 95 -8.85 10.39 -1.25
N LYS A 96 -8.58 9.60 -2.28
CA LYS A 96 -9.28 8.33 -2.54
C LYS A 96 -8.56 7.12 -1.94
N LEU A 97 -7.23 7.13 -1.93
CA LEU A 97 -6.43 5.98 -1.51
C LEU A 97 -5.75 6.15 -0.16
N ILE A 98 -6.18 7.13 0.63
CA ILE A 98 -5.85 7.25 2.05
C ILE A 98 -7.16 7.10 2.82
N ILE A 99 -7.43 5.87 3.28
CA ILE A 99 -8.62 5.50 4.03
C ILE A 99 -8.25 4.57 5.18
N GLN A 100 -8.96 4.67 6.30
CA GLN A 100 -8.66 3.87 7.49
C GLN A 100 -9.90 3.69 8.38
N ASP A 101 -9.87 2.65 9.18
CA ASP A 101 -10.75 2.44 10.34
C ASP A 101 -9.89 2.13 11.59
N LYS A 102 -10.49 1.52 12.62
CA LYS A 102 -9.81 1.20 13.89
C LYS A 102 -8.70 0.15 13.75
N GLN A 103 -8.79 -0.75 12.78
CA GLN A 103 -7.91 -1.90 12.62
C GLN A 103 -7.22 -1.95 11.25
N ARG A 104 -7.75 -1.21 10.26
CA ARG A 104 -7.27 -1.25 8.88
C ARG A 104 -6.88 0.13 8.37
N GLU A 105 -5.82 0.19 7.58
CA GLU A 105 -5.32 1.40 6.93
C GLU A 105 -4.90 1.06 5.50
N ILE A 106 -5.38 1.82 4.50
CA ILE A 106 -4.86 1.78 3.14
C ILE A 106 -4.33 3.16 2.84
N ARG A 107 -3.06 3.25 2.47
CA ARG A 107 -2.42 4.52 2.12
C ARG A 107 -1.55 4.41 0.87
N VAL A 108 -1.70 5.38 -0.02
CA VAL A 108 -0.81 5.59 -1.15
C VAL A 108 0.44 6.35 -0.69
N ILE A 109 1.61 5.89 -1.14
CA ILE A 109 2.91 6.42 -0.72
C ILE A 109 3.71 6.83 -1.95
N GLY A 110 4.18 8.07 -1.97
CA GLY A 110 5.07 8.56 -3.01
C GLY A 110 6.52 8.08 -2.81
N GLU A 111 7.36 8.26 -3.83
CA GLU A 111 8.80 7.94 -3.73
C GLU A 111 9.49 8.69 -2.57
N LYS A 112 9.08 9.93 -2.30
CA LYS A 112 9.65 10.76 -1.23
C LYS A 112 9.41 10.19 0.18
N GLU A 113 8.34 9.41 0.34
CA GLU A 113 7.92 8.84 1.62
C GLU A 113 8.38 7.37 1.76
N ALA A 114 8.84 6.76 0.67
CA ALA A 114 9.20 5.34 0.63
C ALA A 114 10.31 4.98 1.64
N ASP A 115 11.28 5.86 1.83
CA ASP A 115 12.39 5.63 2.77
C ASP A 115 11.90 5.68 4.23
N ALA A 116 11.04 6.66 4.57
CA ALA A 116 10.45 6.79 5.89
C ALA A 116 9.56 5.60 6.25
N VAL A 117 8.78 5.10 5.27
CA VAL A 117 7.96 3.90 5.46
C VAL A 117 8.82 2.66 5.62
N ALA A 118 9.89 2.52 4.86
CA ALA A 118 10.82 1.41 5.04
C ALA A 118 11.47 1.45 6.44
N LEU A 119 11.79 2.63 6.97
CA LEU A 119 12.29 2.78 8.34
C LEU A 119 11.23 2.38 9.39
N GLU A 120 9.99 2.88 9.27
CA GLU A 120 8.85 2.50 10.13
C GLU A 120 8.71 0.97 10.21
N LEU A 121 8.80 0.30 9.06
CA LEU A 121 8.69 -1.15 8.97
C LEU A 121 9.88 -1.89 9.58
N LYS A 122 11.09 -1.37 9.42
CA LYS A 122 12.29 -1.95 10.01
C LYS A 122 12.12 -2.07 11.53
N GLU A 123 11.77 -0.96 12.17
CA GLU A 123 11.54 -0.89 13.61
C GLU A 123 10.43 -1.85 14.03
N ALA A 124 9.34 -1.87 13.26
CA ALA A 124 8.18 -2.68 13.57
C ALA A 124 8.43 -4.20 13.41
N VAL A 125 9.34 -4.59 12.52
CA VAL A 125 9.71 -6.00 12.25
C VAL A 125 10.93 -6.46 13.10
N GLU A 126 11.66 -5.55 13.72
CA GLU A 126 12.71 -5.85 14.70
C GLU A 126 12.15 -6.02 16.13
N THR A 127 10.98 -5.45 16.44
CA THR A 127 10.39 -5.47 17.79
C THR A 127 9.59 -6.76 18.10
N GLU A 128 9.44 -7.68 17.13
CA GLU A 128 8.85 -9.02 17.36
C GLU A 128 9.83 -10.01 18.04
N HIS A 129 10.62 -9.59 19.03
CA HIS A 129 11.53 -10.45 19.80
C HIS A 129 11.18 -10.48 21.28
#